data_AF-A0ABD0PGJ4-F1
#
_entry.id   AF-A0ABD0PGJ4-F1
#
_cell.length_a   1.000
_cell.length_b   1.000
_cell.length_c   1.000
_cell.angle_alpha   90.00
_cell.angle_beta   90.00
_cell.angle_gamma   90.00
#
_symmetry.space_group_name_H-M   'P 1'
#
loop_
_entity.id
_entity.type
_entity.pdbx_description
1 polymer ?
#
loop_
_entity_poly.entity_id
_entity_poly.type
_entity_poly.pdbx_seq_one_letter_code
_entity_poly.pdbx_strand_id
1 'polypeptide(L)'
;ETSQCPLRQEGSPLTSGWYDSTPPPEVVEAVGVAPEGAHLVASGLSTEVVETILQSRAPSTRKLYAWKWILFTSWCGVRQLDPVHFPVGTVLEFLQARFATGLTHSTLKVYVAAIAAFHSPLGGQSVGKHPLVTRFLHSALRLRPPVRSRVPTWDLAVVLEALCKLPFEPLEEVSDRTLTLKAVFLLAISSLKRVGDLQALSVAPSHLDFAPGMAKAFLYPRPGTLL
;
A
#
# COMPACT_ATOMS: atom_id res chain seq x y z
N GLU A 1 -0.26 1.15 -67.62
CA GLU A 1 0.70 0.04 -67.42
C GLU A 1 1.51 0.31 -66.17
N THR A 2 2.00 -0.78 -65.56
CA THR A 2 2.90 -0.91 -64.39
C THR A 2 2.42 -0.33 -63.05
N SER A 3 2.53 -0.99 -61.89
CA SER A 3 2.90 -2.34 -61.48
C SER A 3 2.59 -2.45 -59.97
N GLN A 4 2.28 -3.67 -59.51
CA GLN A 4 2.00 -4.05 -58.11
C GLN A 4 3.04 -3.60 -57.07
N CYS A 5 2.57 -3.31 -55.84
CA CYS A 5 2.84 -4.16 -54.66
C CYS A 5 1.97 -3.77 -53.44
N PRO A 6 1.56 -4.73 -52.59
CA PRO A 6 0.61 -4.50 -51.49
C PRO A 6 1.31 -4.00 -50.22
N LEU A 7 0.66 -3.06 -49.53
CA LEU A 7 1.12 -2.57 -48.22
C LEU A 7 0.92 -3.65 -47.14
N ARG A 8 2.02 -3.89 -46.42
CA ARG A 8 2.13 -4.72 -45.21
C ARG A 8 1.22 -4.19 -44.09
N GLN A 9 0.78 -5.14 -43.26
CA GLN A 9 0.26 -4.91 -41.92
C GLN A 9 1.20 -4.05 -41.08
N GLU A 10 0.66 -3.02 -40.44
CA GLU A 10 1.17 -2.52 -39.16
C GLU A 10 0.00 -2.42 -38.18
N GLY A 11 0.17 -3.10 -37.05
CA GLY A 11 -0.83 -3.23 -36.01
C GLY A 11 -1.18 -1.91 -35.35
N SER A 12 -2.45 -1.74 -35.00
CA SER A 12 -2.91 -0.66 -34.16
C SER A 12 -2.18 -0.69 -32.81
N PRO A 13 -1.74 0.46 -32.28
CA PRO A 13 -1.20 0.56 -30.94
C PRO A 13 -2.29 0.20 -29.93
N LEU A 14 -1.97 -0.77 -29.07
CA LEU A 14 -2.75 -1.10 -27.88
C LEU A 14 -2.88 0.16 -27.02
N THR A 15 -4.06 0.77 -27.04
CA THR A 15 -4.43 1.82 -26.08
C THR A 15 -4.56 1.15 -24.71
N SER A 16 -3.51 1.22 -23.91
CA SER A 16 -3.55 0.88 -22.49
C SER A 16 -4.36 1.93 -21.73
N GLY A 17 -5.68 1.79 -21.78
CA GLY A 17 -6.61 2.53 -20.93
C GLY A 17 -6.61 1.94 -19.52
N TRP A 18 -5.69 2.41 -18.67
CA TRP A 18 -5.79 2.28 -17.21
C TRP A 18 -6.05 3.65 -16.61
N TYR A 19 -7.23 4.18 -16.90
CA TYR A 19 -7.90 5.15 -16.04
C TYR A 19 -9.03 4.40 -15.35
N ASP A 20 -8.68 3.68 -14.29
CA ASP A 20 -9.69 3.28 -13.31
C ASP A 20 -10.07 4.57 -12.57
N SER A 21 -11.15 5.20 -13.04
CA SER A 21 -11.75 6.38 -12.42
C SER A 21 -12.32 6.00 -11.07
N THR A 22 -11.46 5.87 -10.06
CA THR A 22 -11.90 5.84 -8.66
C THR A 22 -12.17 7.29 -8.24
N PRO A 23 -13.39 7.65 -7.82
CA PRO A 23 -13.61 8.97 -7.24
C PRO A 23 -12.75 9.13 -5.97
N PRO A 24 -12.38 10.36 -5.60
CA PRO A 24 -11.67 10.61 -4.34
C PRO A 24 -12.50 10.04 -3.19
N PRO A 25 -11.88 9.53 -2.10
CA PRO A 25 -12.64 9.16 -0.93
C PRO A 25 -13.29 10.43 -0.39
N GLU A 26 -14.58 10.58 -0.67
CA GLU A 26 -15.47 11.42 0.11
C GLU A 26 -15.24 11.04 1.57
N VAL A 27 -15.07 12.06 2.41
CA VAL A 27 -14.91 11.90 3.85
C VAL A 27 -16.21 11.29 4.37
N VAL A 28 -16.27 9.96 4.35
CA VAL A 28 -17.29 9.20 5.07
C VAL A 28 -16.99 9.47 6.53
N GLU A 29 -17.80 10.34 7.11
CA GLU A 29 -17.86 10.62 8.54
C GLU A 29 -17.70 9.34 9.34
N ALA A 30 -16.94 9.47 10.42
CA ALA A 30 -16.51 8.41 11.31
C ALA A 30 -17.68 7.72 12.03
N VAL A 31 -18.41 6.88 11.32
CA VAL A 31 -19.31 5.88 11.92
C VAL A 31 -18.54 4.56 11.95
N GLY A 32 -17.79 4.35 13.04
CA GLY A 32 -17.26 3.03 13.38
C GLY A 32 -15.76 2.92 13.69
N VAL A 33 -15.13 3.92 14.31
CA VAL A 33 -13.79 3.71 14.93
C VAL A 33 -13.97 3.25 16.38
N ALA A 34 -14.45 2.03 16.60
CA ALA A 34 -14.47 1.41 17.95
C ALA A 34 -14.62 -0.15 18.07
N PRO A 35 -14.18 -1.05 17.16
CA PRO A 35 -14.22 -2.49 17.49
C PRO A 35 -12.87 -3.13 17.87
N GLU A 36 -11.71 -2.58 17.50
CA GLU A 36 -10.41 -3.30 17.64
C GLU A 36 -10.05 -3.59 19.11
N GLY A 37 -10.40 -2.68 20.02
CA GLY A 37 -10.12 -2.78 21.46
C GLY A 37 -11.33 -3.17 22.32
N ALA A 38 -12.52 -3.35 21.73
CA ALA A 38 -13.75 -3.59 22.50
C ALA A 38 -13.66 -4.87 23.34
N HIS A 39 -13.04 -5.93 22.79
CA HIS A 39 -12.81 -7.18 23.52
C HIS A 39 -11.82 -7.01 24.69
N LEU A 40 -10.84 -6.11 24.55
CA LEU A 40 -9.86 -5.82 25.61
C LEU A 40 -10.52 -5.04 26.76
N VAL A 41 -11.37 -4.07 26.44
CA VAL A 41 -12.19 -3.36 27.45
C VAL A 41 -13.14 -4.35 28.14
N ALA A 42 -13.81 -5.22 27.38
CA ALA A 42 -14.68 -6.26 27.93
C ALA A 42 -13.92 -7.27 28.81
N SER A 43 -12.61 -7.46 28.57
CA SER A 43 -11.74 -8.30 29.42
C SER A 43 -11.28 -7.62 30.71
N GLY A 44 -11.73 -6.38 30.97
CA GLY A 44 -11.45 -5.64 32.21
C GLY A 44 -10.28 -4.67 32.15
N LEU A 45 -9.71 -4.41 30.96
CA LEU A 45 -8.65 -3.42 30.79
C LEU A 45 -9.22 -2.00 30.72
N SER A 46 -8.49 -1.03 31.29
CA SER A 46 -8.87 0.38 31.19
C SER A 46 -8.75 0.88 29.75
N THR A 47 -9.53 1.90 29.42
CA THR A 47 -9.50 2.54 28.10
C THR A 47 -8.11 3.08 27.76
N GLU A 48 -7.41 3.69 28.72
CA GLU A 48 -6.04 4.21 28.53
C GLU A 48 -5.02 3.11 28.18
N VAL A 49 -5.12 1.94 28.83
CA VAL A 49 -4.27 0.78 28.52
C VAL A 49 -4.58 0.28 27.12
N VAL A 50 -5.85 0.18 26.75
CA VAL A 50 -6.28 -0.25 25.42
C VAL A 50 -5.79 0.72 24.34
N GLU A 51 -5.92 2.04 24.55
CA GLU A 51 -5.41 3.05 23.63
C GLU A 51 -3.91 2.90 23.41
N THR A 52 -3.14 2.69 24.49
CA THR A 52 -1.69 2.46 24.41
C THR A 52 -1.36 1.18 23.62
N ILE A 53 -2.07 0.08 23.87
CA ILE A 53 -1.91 -1.17 23.11
C ILE A 53 -2.20 -0.95 21.62
N LEU A 54 -3.24 -0.18 21.29
CA LEU A 54 -3.59 0.12 19.91
C LEU A 54 -2.53 0.99 19.20
N GLN A 55 -1.71 1.78 19.93
CA GLN A 55 -0.57 2.50 19.34
C GLN A 55 0.58 1.60 18.91
N SER A 56 0.59 0.30 19.29
CA SER A 56 1.59 -0.67 18.82
C SER A 56 1.60 -0.85 17.29
N ARG A 57 0.51 -0.45 16.60
CA ARG A 57 0.41 -0.48 15.14
C ARG A 57 0.55 0.92 14.55
N ALA A 58 1.38 1.01 13.51
CA ALA A 58 1.46 2.15 12.60
C ALA A 58 0.07 2.71 12.24
N PRO A 59 -0.13 4.04 12.17
CA PRO A 59 -1.42 4.64 11.79
C PRO A 59 -1.94 4.15 10.43
N SER A 60 -1.05 3.92 9.46
CA SER A 60 -1.38 3.35 8.15
C SER A 60 -1.94 1.92 8.26
N THR A 61 -1.32 1.08 9.10
CA THR A 61 -1.77 -0.29 9.35
C THR A 61 -3.13 -0.33 10.04
N ARG A 62 -3.37 0.53 11.04
CA ARG A 62 -4.68 0.66 11.71
C ARG A 62 -5.79 1.02 10.72
N LYS A 63 -5.57 2.05 9.90
CA LYS A 63 -6.51 2.46 8.84
C LYS A 63 -6.78 1.33 7.85
N LEU A 64 -5.73 0.63 7.41
CA LEU A 64 -5.85 -0.50 6.50
C LEU A 64 -6.67 -1.64 7.13
N TYR A 65 -6.42 -1.98 8.39
CA TYR A 65 -7.16 -3.06 9.06
C TYR A 65 -8.61 -2.69 9.29
N ALA A 66 -8.91 -1.46 9.74
CA ALA A 66 -10.27 -0.96 9.89
C ALA A 66 -11.05 -1.02 8.56
N TRP A 67 -10.44 -0.59 7.46
CA TRP A 67 -11.05 -0.68 6.13
C TRP A 67 -11.34 -2.14 5.72
N LYS A 68 -10.36 -3.04 5.92
CA LYS A 68 -10.52 -4.46 5.59
C LYS A 68 -11.58 -5.13 6.46
N TRP A 69 -11.71 -4.71 7.71
CA TRP A 69 -12.77 -5.13 8.61
C TRP A 69 -14.15 -4.68 8.12
N ILE A 70 -14.32 -3.41 7.74
CA ILE A 70 -15.57 -2.89 7.16
C ILE A 70 -16.00 -3.70 5.94
N LEU A 71 -15.07 -4.02 5.04
CA LEU A 71 -15.36 -4.84 3.86
C LEU A 71 -15.81 -6.26 4.23
N PHE A 72 -15.26 -6.82 5.31
CA PHE A 72 -15.66 -8.13 5.81
C PHE A 72 -17.05 -8.08 6.46
N THR A 73 -17.30 -7.12 7.36
CA THR A 73 -18.60 -6.99 8.05
C THR A 73 -19.73 -6.67 7.07
N SER A 74 -19.48 -5.84 6.06
CA SER A 74 -20.42 -5.58 4.97
C SER A 74 -20.75 -6.87 4.19
N TRP A 75 -19.74 -7.69 3.87
CA TRP A 75 -19.94 -8.97 3.19
C TRP A 75 -20.76 -9.97 4.02
N CYS A 76 -20.59 -9.96 5.35
CA CYS A 76 -21.40 -10.74 6.29
C CYS A 76 -22.84 -10.23 6.38
N GLY A 77 -23.04 -8.90 6.45
CA GLY A 77 -24.36 -8.28 6.55
C GLY A 77 -25.26 -8.60 5.36
N VAL A 78 -24.71 -8.58 4.14
CA VAL A 78 -25.44 -8.99 2.91
C VAL A 78 -25.91 -10.46 2.98
N ARG A 79 -25.23 -11.30 3.77
CA ARG A 79 -25.54 -12.73 3.94
C ARG A 79 -26.29 -13.05 5.24
N GLN A 80 -26.68 -12.02 6.00
CA GLN A 80 -27.31 -12.16 7.32
C GLN A 80 -26.49 -13.04 8.28
N LEU A 81 -25.15 -12.97 8.18
CA LEU A 81 -24.23 -13.66 9.08
C LEU A 81 -23.77 -12.71 10.18
N ASP A 82 -23.71 -13.20 11.43
CA ASP A 82 -23.15 -12.44 12.54
C ASP A 82 -21.62 -12.26 12.35
N PRO A 83 -21.11 -11.03 12.22
CA PRO A 83 -19.69 -10.75 12.06
C PRO A 83 -18.87 -10.87 13.35
N VAL A 84 -19.48 -11.10 14.52
CA VAL A 84 -18.78 -11.15 15.83
C VAL A 84 -18.65 -12.58 16.36
N HIS A 85 -19.57 -13.48 16.00
CA HIS A 85 -19.58 -14.88 16.42
C HIS A 85 -19.74 -15.84 15.24
N PHE A 86 -18.84 -15.78 14.26
CA PHE A 86 -18.90 -16.67 13.10
C PHE A 86 -17.97 -17.90 13.25
N PRO A 87 -18.35 -19.05 12.65
CA PRO A 87 -17.45 -20.19 12.52
C PRO A 87 -16.31 -19.89 11.53
N VAL A 88 -15.20 -20.60 11.64
CA VAL A 88 -14.07 -20.47 10.69
C VAL A 88 -14.49 -20.63 9.22
N GLY A 89 -15.55 -21.39 8.94
CA GLY A 89 -16.14 -21.52 7.60
C GLY A 89 -16.48 -20.17 6.96
N THR A 90 -17.05 -19.23 7.72
CA THR A 90 -17.40 -17.89 7.21
C THR A 90 -16.18 -17.10 6.75
N VAL A 91 -15.06 -17.21 7.49
CA VAL A 91 -13.78 -16.58 7.08
C VAL A 91 -13.30 -17.19 5.77
N LEU A 92 -13.36 -18.52 5.66
CA LEU A 92 -12.89 -19.22 4.46
C LEU A 92 -13.73 -18.88 3.24
N GLU A 93 -15.06 -18.82 3.38
CA GLU A 93 -15.97 -18.41 2.31
C GLU A 93 -15.72 -16.95 1.88
N PHE A 94 -15.49 -16.05 2.83
CA PHE A 94 -15.11 -14.68 2.52
C PHE A 94 -13.77 -14.63 1.75
N LEU A 95 -12.75 -15.30 2.25
CA LEU A 95 -11.43 -15.34 1.60
C LEU A 95 -11.51 -15.98 0.22
N GLN A 96 -12.35 -17.01 0.04
CA GLN A 96 -12.62 -17.63 -1.26
C GLN A 96 -13.28 -16.63 -2.22
N ALA A 97 -14.29 -15.89 -1.77
CA ALA A 97 -14.92 -14.85 -2.57
C ALA A 97 -13.94 -13.74 -2.98
N ARG A 98 -13.01 -13.35 -2.09
CA ARG A 98 -11.94 -12.39 -2.40
C ARG A 98 -10.86 -12.97 -3.33
N PHE A 99 -10.54 -14.25 -3.19
CA PHE A 99 -9.58 -14.91 -4.07
C PHE A 99 -10.13 -15.06 -5.50
N ALA A 100 -11.43 -15.32 -5.62
CA ALA A 100 -12.14 -15.41 -6.90
C ALA A 100 -12.11 -14.09 -7.70
N THR A 101 -12.10 -12.93 -7.03
CA THR A 101 -11.95 -11.61 -7.70
C THR A 101 -10.50 -11.27 -8.07
N GLY A 102 -9.58 -12.24 -8.04
CA GLY A 102 -8.20 -12.03 -8.47
C GLY A 102 -7.24 -11.50 -7.39
N LEU A 103 -7.67 -11.32 -6.13
CA LEU A 103 -6.78 -10.79 -5.09
C LEU A 103 -5.58 -11.71 -4.82
N THR A 104 -4.44 -11.08 -4.51
CA THR A 104 -3.19 -11.79 -4.28
C THR A 104 -3.13 -12.42 -2.89
N HIS A 105 -2.25 -13.41 -2.73
CA HIS A 105 -1.96 -14.03 -1.42
C HIS A 105 -1.58 -12.99 -0.34
N SER A 106 -0.76 -11.99 -0.67
CA SER A 106 -0.37 -10.95 0.29
C SER A 106 -1.58 -10.12 0.73
N THR A 107 -2.48 -9.78 -0.19
CA THR A 107 -3.72 -9.07 0.15
C THR A 107 -4.64 -9.91 1.04
N LEU A 108 -4.76 -11.21 0.78
CA LEU A 108 -5.55 -12.12 1.62
C LEU A 108 -5.00 -12.22 3.05
N LYS A 109 -3.66 -12.25 3.21
CA LYS A 109 -3.04 -12.19 4.54
C LYS A 109 -3.41 -10.93 5.31
N VAL A 110 -3.52 -9.78 4.63
CA VAL A 110 -3.94 -8.52 5.27
C VAL A 110 -5.39 -8.61 5.74
N TYR A 111 -6.30 -9.20 4.95
CA TYR A 111 -7.67 -9.46 5.42
C TYR A 111 -7.69 -10.34 6.66
N VAL A 112 -6.93 -11.44 6.67
CA VAL A 112 -6.85 -12.35 7.82
C VAL A 112 -6.31 -11.63 9.07
N ALA A 113 -5.28 -10.81 8.92
CA ALA A 113 -4.71 -10.07 10.04
C ALA A 113 -5.66 -8.98 10.56
N ALA A 114 -6.39 -8.31 9.67
CA ALA A 114 -7.45 -7.39 10.04
C ALA A 114 -8.56 -8.10 10.81
N ILE A 115 -9.14 -9.16 10.26
CA ILE A 115 -10.18 -9.96 10.93
C ILE A 115 -9.68 -10.43 12.31
N ALA A 116 -8.45 -10.91 12.40
CA ALA A 116 -7.85 -11.33 13.67
C ALA A 116 -7.68 -10.21 14.71
N ALA A 117 -7.62 -8.95 14.29
CA ALA A 117 -7.48 -7.80 15.19
C ALA A 117 -8.82 -7.35 15.79
N PHE A 118 -9.93 -7.59 15.09
CA PHE A 118 -11.28 -7.17 15.49
C PHE A 118 -12.16 -8.33 15.99
N HIS A 119 -11.77 -9.57 15.74
CA HIS A 119 -12.56 -10.75 16.07
C HIS A 119 -11.99 -11.50 17.29
N SER A 120 -12.89 -12.01 18.14
CA SER A 120 -12.55 -12.88 19.26
C SER A 120 -11.82 -14.16 18.79
N PRO A 121 -10.99 -14.80 19.63
CA PRO A 121 -10.32 -16.04 19.23
C PRO A 121 -11.31 -17.13 18.78
N LEU A 122 -11.05 -17.75 17.62
CA LEU A 122 -11.81 -18.90 17.12
C LEU A 122 -11.25 -20.17 17.76
N GLY A 123 -12.03 -20.84 18.60
CA GLY A 123 -11.56 -22.05 19.29
C GLY A 123 -10.33 -21.81 20.17
N GLY A 124 -10.24 -20.64 20.81
CA GLY A 124 -9.11 -20.26 21.66
C GLY A 124 -7.87 -19.76 20.91
N GLN A 125 -7.92 -19.67 19.58
CA GLN A 125 -6.81 -19.20 18.76
C GLN A 125 -7.17 -18.03 17.85
N SER A 126 -6.21 -17.15 17.58
CA SER A 126 -6.39 -16.07 16.60
C SER A 126 -6.71 -16.63 15.21
N VAL A 127 -7.55 -15.93 14.45
CA VAL A 127 -7.99 -16.32 13.09
C VAL A 127 -6.80 -16.66 12.19
N GLY A 128 -5.73 -15.86 12.24
CA GLY A 128 -4.54 -16.09 11.42
C GLY A 128 -3.70 -17.31 11.80
N LYS A 129 -3.94 -17.91 12.98
CA LYS A 129 -3.29 -19.15 13.42
C LYS A 129 -4.15 -20.38 13.13
N HIS A 130 -5.42 -20.22 12.75
CA HIS A 130 -6.34 -21.34 12.54
C HIS A 130 -5.84 -22.28 11.42
N PRO A 131 -5.72 -23.61 11.65
CA PRO A 131 -5.11 -24.53 10.67
C PRO A 131 -5.73 -24.44 9.28
N LEU A 132 -7.06 -24.36 9.20
CA LEU A 132 -7.77 -24.20 7.92
C LEU A 132 -7.46 -22.88 7.21
N VAL A 133 -7.36 -21.76 7.94
CA VAL A 133 -7.04 -20.44 7.37
C VAL A 133 -5.61 -20.45 6.83
N THR A 134 -4.66 -20.98 7.60
CA THR A 134 -3.26 -21.14 7.16
C THR A 134 -3.17 -22.02 5.91
N ARG A 135 -3.86 -23.17 5.90
CA ARG A 135 -3.89 -24.08 4.75
C ARG A 135 -4.50 -23.40 3.52
N PHE A 136 -5.58 -22.63 3.68
CA PHE A 136 -6.19 -21.86 2.59
C PHE A 136 -5.20 -20.86 1.99
N LEU A 137 -4.49 -20.07 2.82
CA LEU A 137 -3.50 -19.10 2.33
C LEU A 137 -2.35 -19.79 1.58
N HIS A 138 -1.87 -20.93 2.08
CA HIS A 138 -0.88 -21.74 1.35
C HIS A 138 -1.38 -22.23 0.00
N SER A 139 -2.64 -22.67 -0.08
CA SER A 139 -3.26 -23.07 -1.35
C SER A 139 -3.39 -21.88 -2.30
N ALA A 140 -3.87 -20.73 -1.82
CA ALA A 140 -3.98 -19.51 -2.62
C ALA A 140 -2.63 -19.06 -3.20
N LEU A 141 -1.55 -19.16 -2.41
CA LEU A 141 -0.19 -18.86 -2.88
C LEU A 141 0.27 -19.79 -4.00
N ARG A 142 -0.03 -21.09 -3.90
CA ARG A 142 0.34 -22.07 -4.94
C ARG A 142 -0.48 -21.89 -6.22
N LEU A 143 -1.78 -21.62 -6.08
CA LEU A 143 -2.68 -21.44 -7.21
C LEU A 143 -2.43 -20.12 -7.95
N ARG A 144 -1.98 -19.07 -7.25
CA ARG A 144 -1.66 -17.77 -7.83
C ARG A 144 -0.36 -17.22 -7.24
N PRO A 145 0.80 -17.68 -7.72
CA PRO A 145 2.09 -17.16 -7.27
C PRO A 145 2.24 -15.68 -7.64
N PRO A 146 2.92 -14.86 -6.82
CA PRO A 146 3.15 -13.46 -7.14
C PRO A 146 3.98 -13.33 -8.42
N VAL A 147 3.42 -12.67 -9.43
CA VAL A 147 4.18 -12.28 -10.62
C VAL A 147 4.95 -11.02 -10.27
N ARG A 148 6.28 -11.09 -10.25
CA ARG A 148 7.11 -9.90 -10.16
C ARG A 148 7.00 -9.17 -11.49
N SER A 149 6.44 -7.96 -11.48
CA SER A 149 6.59 -7.06 -12.63
C SER A 149 8.08 -6.87 -12.87
N ARG A 150 8.55 -7.29 -14.05
CA ARG A 150 9.89 -6.95 -14.50
C ARG A 150 9.80 -5.49 -14.88
N VAL A 151 10.19 -4.60 -13.97
CA VAL A 151 10.46 -3.21 -14.35
C VAL A 151 11.48 -3.28 -15.48
N PRO A 152 11.24 -2.60 -16.63
CA PRO A 152 12.24 -2.59 -17.68
C PRO A 152 13.56 -2.15 -17.09
N THR A 153 14.63 -2.81 -17.49
CA THR A 153 15.99 -2.40 -17.14
C THR A 153 16.18 -1.00 -17.69
N TRP A 154 16.27 0.00 -16.80
CA TRP A 154 16.62 1.35 -17.18
C TRP A 154 18.12 1.54 -16.94
N ASP A 155 18.77 2.29 -17.82
CA ASP A 155 20.17 2.65 -17.69
C ASP A 155 20.27 3.99 -16.94
N LEU A 156 20.92 3.97 -15.78
CA LEU A 156 21.10 5.16 -14.96
C LEU A 156 21.91 6.24 -15.69
N ALA A 157 22.89 5.86 -16.51
CA ALA A 157 23.67 6.83 -17.27
C ALA A 157 22.77 7.59 -18.25
N VAL A 158 21.89 6.88 -18.96
CA VAL A 158 20.94 7.48 -19.92
C VAL A 158 19.96 8.42 -19.21
N VAL A 159 19.45 8.03 -18.04
CA VAL A 159 18.53 8.89 -17.28
C VAL A 159 19.24 10.14 -16.76
N LEU A 160 20.45 10.01 -16.22
CA LEU A 160 21.24 11.16 -15.78
C LEU A 160 21.59 12.10 -16.93
N GLU A 161 21.93 11.55 -18.11
CA GLU A 161 22.17 12.34 -19.31
C GLU A 161 20.91 13.10 -19.77
N ALA A 162 19.74 12.46 -19.69
CA ALA A 162 18.46 13.09 -20.01
C ALA A 162 18.10 14.21 -19.02
N LEU A 163 18.45 14.07 -17.74
CA LEU A 163 18.26 15.12 -16.73
C LEU A 163 19.13 16.36 -16.97
N CYS A 164 20.17 16.27 -17.80
CA CYS A 164 21.01 17.40 -18.23
C CYS A 164 20.51 18.08 -19.51
N LYS A 165 19.33 17.71 -20.03
CA LYS A 165 18.74 18.24 -21.26
C LYS A 165 17.35 18.81 -21.00
N LEU A 166 16.78 19.50 -21.99
CA LEU A 166 15.36 19.90 -21.97
C LEU A 166 14.46 18.68 -21.65
N PRO A 167 13.42 18.82 -20.81
CA PRO A 167 12.93 20.05 -20.18
C PRO A 167 13.55 20.35 -18.79
N PHE A 168 14.61 19.64 -18.40
CA PHE A 168 15.22 19.70 -17.05
C PHE A 168 16.34 20.75 -16.91
N GLU A 169 16.75 21.36 -18.02
CA GLU A 169 17.74 22.43 -18.13
C GLU A 169 17.29 23.42 -19.24
N PRO A 170 17.65 24.71 -19.16
CA PRO A 170 18.42 25.37 -18.10
C PRO A 170 17.60 25.59 -16.82
N LEU A 171 18.21 25.40 -15.65
CA LEU A 171 17.53 25.43 -14.34
C LEU A 171 16.69 26.68 -14.09
N GLU A 172 17.11 27.83 -14.63
CA GLU A 172 16.47 29.13 -14.47
C GLU A 172 15.11 29.24 -15.17
N GLU A 173 14.86 28.40 -16.18
CA GLU A 173 13.64 28.43 -17.02
C GLU A 173 12.71 27.24 -16.75
N VAL A 174 13.15 26.30 -15.90
CA VAL A 174 12.45 25.05 -15.63
C VAL A 174 11.30 25.29 -14.66
N SER A 175 10.12 24.73 -14.96
CA SER A 175 8.97 24.79 -14.04
C SER A 175 9.26 24.09 -12.70
N ASP A 176 8.66 24.58 -11.61
CA ASP A 176 8.76 23.97 -10.28
C ASP A 176 8.49 22.46 -10.26
N ARG A 177 7.51 22.00 -11.07
CA ARG A 177 7.18 20.58 -11.18
C ARG A 177 8.35 19.77 -11.74
N THR A 178 8.96 20.24 -12.82
CA THR A 178 10.08 19.55 -13.49
C THR A 178 11.33 19.57 -12.62
N LEU A 179 11.59 20.71 -11.96
CA LEU A 179 12.67 20.84 -10.97
C LEU A 179 12.47 19.87 -9.80
N THR A 180 11.24 19.78 -9.27
CA THR A 180 10.88 18.84 -8.19
C THR A 180 11.11 17.40 -8.63
N LEU A 181 10.69 17.01 -9.83
CA LEU A 181 10.91 15.65 -10.34
C LEU A 181 12.40 15.31 -10.45
N LYS A 182 13.21 16.24 -10.96
CA LYS A 182 14.67 16.09 -11.04
C LYS A 182 15.29 15.94 -9.66
N ALA A 183 14.96 16.83 -8.73
CA ALA A 183 15.50 16.82 -7.37
C ALA A 183 15.09 15.54 -6.62
N VAL A 184 13.82 15.15 -6.66
CA VAL A 184 13.31 13.95 -5.99
C VAL A 184 13.92 12.69 -6.59
N PHE A 185 14.09 12.62 -7.92
CA PHE A 185 14.76 11.49 -8.56
C PHE A 185 16.22 11.38 -8.08
N LEU A 186 16.99 12.47 -8.16
CA LEU A 186 18.39 12.50 -7.72
C LEU A 186 18.53 12.16 -6.23
N LEU A 187 17.64 12.67 -5.40
CA LEU A 187 17.60 12.34 -3.97
C LEU A 187 17.28 10.87 -3.73
N ALA A 188 16.33 10.29 -4.48
CA ALA A 188 15.99 8.88 -4.36
C ALA A 188 17.16 7.96 -4.74
N ILE A 189 17.87 8.24 -5.84
CA ILE A 189 19.00 7.40 -6.29
C ILE A 189 20.25 7.57 -5.42
N SER A 190 20.49 8.77 -4.87
CA SER A 190 21.68 9.04 -4.05
C SER A 190 21.52 8.54 -2.62
N SER A 191 20.30 8.59 -2.08
CA SER A 191 20.02 8.12 -0.71
C SER A 191 19.66 6.63 -0.64
N LEU A 192 19.21 6.04 -1.76
CA LEU A 192 18.67 4.68 -1.85
C LEU A 192 17.54 4.41 -0.84
N LYS A 193 16.81 5.46 -0.48
CA LYS A 193 15.75 5.45 0.52
C LYS A 193 14.41 5.10 -0.11
N ARG A 194 13.49 4.53 0.69
CA ARG A 194 12.12 4.25 0.25
C ARG A 194 11.34 5.56 0.17
N VAL A 195 10.23 5.56 -0.57
CA VAL A 195 9.35 6.74 -0.69
C VAL A 195 8.90 7.28 0.67
N GLY A 196 8.58 6.40 1.63
CA GLY A 196 8.20 6.83 2.99
C GLY A 196 9.34 7.55 3.74
N ASP A 197 10.58 7.11 3.53
CA ASP A 197 11.76 7.77 4.11
C ASP A 197 12.00 9.14 3.46
N LEU A 198 11.81 9.24 2.14
CA LEU A 198 11.95 10.51 1.41
C LEU A 198 10.88 11.51 1.86
N GLN A 199 9.65 11.06 2.09
CA GLN A 199 8.55 11.88 2.63
C GLN A 199 8.82 12.36 4.06
N ALA A 200 9.64 11.64 4.81
CA ALA A 200 10.01 12.01 6.17
C ALA A 200 11.07 13.12 6.24
N LEU A 201 11.78 13.40 5.14
CA LEU A 201 12.82 14.44 5.12
C LEU A 201 12.24 15.84 5.34
N SER A 202 13.02 16.70 5.98
CA SER A 202 12.59 18.04 6.34
C SER A 202 13.71 19.04 6.09
N VAL A 203 13.35 20.23 5.60
CA VAL A 203 14.27 21.37 5.41
C VAL A 203 14.26 22.33 6.60
N ALA A 204 13.60 21.95 7.70
CA ALA A 204 13.64 22.73 8.94
C ALA A 204 15.10 22.83 9.44
N PRO A 205 15.50 23.94 10.09
CA PRO A 205 16.89 24.15 10.52
C PRO A 205 17.47 23.03 11.40
N SER A 206 16.62 22.32 12.16
CA SER A 206 17.02 21.18 12.99
C SER A 206 17.19 19.87 12.23
N HIS A 207 16.91 19.85 10.92
CA HIS A 207 16.88 18.65 10.07
C HIS A 207 17.67 18.83 8.77
N LEU A 208 18.38 19.95 8.61
CA LEU A 208 19.19 20.25 7.43
C LEU A 208 20.49 20.93 7.84
N ASP A 209 21.61 20.26 7.61
CA ASP A 209 22.95 20.82 7.79
C ASP A 209 23.69 20.89 6.45
N PHE A 210 24.53 21.90 6.28
CA PHE A 210 25.44 21.99 5.13
C PHE A 210 26.89 21.82 5.58
N ALA A 211 27.66 21.03 4.84
CA ALA A 211 29.10 20.98 4.99
C ALA A 211 29.74 22.31 4.57
N PRO A 212 30.95 22.64 5.08
CA PRO A 212 31.69 23.82 4.66
C PRO A 212 31.80 23.92 3.13
N GLY A 213 31.56 25.10 2.58
CA GLY A 213 31.56 25.33 1.13
C GLY A 213 30.31 24.83 0.38
N MET A 214 29.25 24.42 1.10
CA MET A 214 27.97 23.94 0.51
C MET A 214 28.12 22.73 -0.43
N ALA A 215 29.24 22.01 -0.36
CA ALA A 215 29.52 20.85 -1.20
C ALA A 215 28.67 19.62 -0.84
N LYS A 216 28.05 19.62 0.35
CA LYS A 216 27.20 18.53 0.84
C LYS A 216 26.10 19.06 1.74
N ALA A 217 24.92 18.47 1.64
CA ALA A 217 23.82 18.65 2.58
C ALA A 217 23.54 17.34 3.34
N PHE A 218 23.19 17.46 4.61
CA PHE A 218 22.71 16.37 5.46
C PHE A 218 21.25 16.64 5.77
N LEU A 219 20.37 15.73 5.35
CA LEU A 219 18.93 15.79 5.60
C LEU A 219 18.54 14.71 6.62
N TYR A 220 17.82 15.10 7.66
CA TYR A 220 17.36 14.19 8.70
C TYR A 220 15.83 14.00 8.62
N PRO A 221 15.34 12.77 8.82
CA PRO A 221 13.90 12.51 8.85
C PRO A 221 13.26 13.06 10.13
N ARG A 222 12.00 13.47 10.05
CA ARG A 222 11.24 13.89 11.25
C ARG A 222 11.06 12.71 12.20
N PRO A 223 11.27 12.89 13.52
CA PRO A 223 10.97 11.85 14.51
C PRO A 223 9.52 11.35 14.39
N GLY A 224 9.32 10.04 14.53
CA GLY A 224 7.99 9.42 14.50
C GLY A 224 7.33 9.29 13.12
N THR A 225 8.02 9.65 12.03
CA THR A 225 7.50 9.48 10.65
C THR A 225 8.03 8.23 9.94
N LEU A 226 9.10 7.61 10.46
CA LEU A 226 9.61 6.32 9.99
C LEU A 226 8.85 5.19 10.70
N LEU A 227 8.17 4.35 9.93
CA LEU A 227 7.44 3.15 10.39
C LEU A 227 7.87 1.93 9.55
#